data_AF-A0A847KGJ1-F1
#
_entry.id   AF-A0A847KGJ1-F1
#
_cell.length_a   1.000
_cell.length_b   1.000
_cell.length_c   1.000
_cell.angle_alpha   90.00
_cell.angle_beta   90.00
_cell.angle_gamma   90.00
#
_symmetry.space_group_name_H-M   'P 1'
#
loop_
_entity.id
_entity.type
_entity.pdbx_description
1 polymer ?
#
loop_
_entity_poly.entity_id
_entity_poly.type
_entity_poly.pdbx_seq_one_letter_code
_entity_poly.pdbx_strand_id
1 'polypeptide(L)'
;MGLSQDCRPLLAWAQRAGEGATVELACAEHPAAGRGPRDAVVARLPGCLADLHPHLPLELLVLGVGRVRLRLDGCTAAARAQQRHAGAAAFTAALPGDATVELVVRAPGGRSRPVHGAARMPVSRRAVLLLPERPLHLPPEHLTPHQRLRAAARELLGRVPDSPDLRSSLAAIVAEGFILRADGCVASGVCARSCPEDALTLSHTGQSAGPAILSIWPGRCSGCGTCLELCAAGALSPAGSPSWADLVHDPSLVLARVQTRTCARCGARFAPSRVGTAAPGAEEFCPVCRFRRATPFGSAPPPRRRPRG
;
A
#
# COMPACT_ATOMS: atom_id res chain seq x y z
N MET A 1 -2.52 -16.68 -5.52
CA MET A 1 -1.22 -16.90 -4.83
C MET A 1 -0.21 -16.01 -5.52
N GLY A 2 0.32 -15.01 -4.82
CA GLY A 2 1.14 -13.96 -5.43
C GLY A 2 2.61 -14.38 -5.56
N LEU A 3 3.28 -13.94 -6.62
CA LEU A 3 4.69 -14.24 -6.93
C LEU A 3 5.67 -13.96 -5.77
N SER A 4 5.30 -13.08 -4.84
CA SER A 4 6.07 -12.81 -3.62
C SER A 4 6.10 -13.98 -2.63
N GLN A 5 5.04 -14.82 -2.54
CA GLN A 5 5.02 -15.99 -1.66
C GLN A 5 5.98 -17.09 -2.14
N ASP A 6 6.12 -17.23 -3.46
CA ASP A 6 7.02 -18.21 -4.07
C ASP A 6 8.51 -17.84 -3.90
N CYS A 7 8.81 -16.63 -3.43
CA CYS A 7 10.17 -16.13 -3.19
C CYS A 7 10.65 -16.34 -1.74
N ARG A 8 9.92 -17.08 -0.90
CA ARG A 8 10.35 -17.38 0.48
C ARG A 8 11.74 -18.01 0.57
N PRO A 9 12.15 -18.96 -0.31
CA PRO A 9 13.51 -19.52 -0.29
C PRO A 9 14.60 -18.47 -0.56
N LEU A 10 14.30 -17.42 -1.33
CA LEU A 10 15.19 -16.29 -1.57
C LEU A 10 15.39 -15.43 -0.32
N LEU A 11 14.33 -15.12 0.41
CA LEU A 11 14.43 -14.40 1.69
C LEU A 11 15.22 -15.21 2.72
N ALA A 12 14.94 -16.52 2.84
CA ALA A 12 15.67 -17.40 3.76
C ALA A 12 17.16 -17.51 3.40
N TRP A 13 17.49 -17.58 2.11
CA TRP A 13 18.87 -17.52 1.66
C TRP A 13 19.54 -16.18 2.02
N ALA A 14 18.87 -15.06 1.75
CA ALA A 14 19.41 -13.72 2.00
C ALA A 14 19.72 -13.50 3.49
N GLN A 15 18.85 -13.97 4.40
CA GLN A 15 19.07 -13.88 5.84
C GLN A 15 20.32 -14.64 6.32
N ARG A 16 20.71 -15.74 5.63
CA ARG A 16 21.80 -16.63 6.03
C ARG A 16 23.11 -16.40 5.29
N ALA A 17 23.06 -15.89 4.06
CA ALA A 17 24.20 -15.78 3.16
C ALA A 17 24.20 -14.52 2.27
N GLY A 18 23.19 -13.65 2.40
CA GLY A 18 23.03 -12.47 1.55
C GLY A 18 23.75 -11.21 2.03
N GLU A 19 24.46 -11.26 3.15
CA GLU A 19 25.13 -10.08 3.72
C GLU A 19 26.13 -9.46 2.74
N GLY A 20 25.93 -8.19 2.37
CA GLY A 20 26.76 -7.46 1.41
C GLY A 20 26.69 -7.98 -0.03
N ALA A 21 25.88 -9.01 -0.30
CA ALA A 21 25.77 -9.59 -1.63
C ALA A 21 25.07 -8.62 -2.60
N THR A 22 25.36 -8.74 -3.88
CA THR A 22 24.52 -8.17 -4.94
C THR A 22 23.59 -9.26 -5.45
N VAL A 23 22.27 -9.01 -5.43
CA VAL A 23 21.25 -9.92 -5.94
C VAL A 23 20.64 -9.35 -7.21
N GLU A 24 20.69 -10.12 -8.30
CA GLU A 24 20.04 -9.78 -9.55
C GLU A 24 18.74 -10.57 -9.71
N LEU A 25 17.61 -9.88 -9.72
CA LEU A 25 16.30 -10.47 -9.98
C LEU A 25 15.97 -10.37 -11.47
N ALA A 26 15.75 -11.52 -12.10
CA ALA A 26 15.32 -11.62 -13.50
C ALA A 26 13.96 -12.31 -13.60
N CYS A 27 13.13 -11.90 -14.55
CA CYS A 27 11.86 -12.57 -14.82
C CYS A 27 12.07 -13.99 -15.37
N ALA A 28 11.03 -14.83 -15.30
CA ALA A 28 11.05 -16.19 -15.82
C ALA A 28 11.44 -16.26 -17.31
N GLU A 29 10.95 -15.29 -18.10
CA GLU A 29 11.12 -15.20 -19.55
C GLU A 29 12.46 -14.58 -19.99
N HIS A 30 13.29 -14.12 -19.05
CA HIS A 30 14.51 -13.40 -19.42
C HIS A 30 15.48 -14.31 -20.20
N PRO A 31 15.81 -13.98 -21.46
CA PRO A 31 16.50 -14.90 -22.37
C PRO A 31 17.94 -15.21 -21.94
N ALA A 32 18.64 -14.23 -21.35
CA ALA A 32 20.05 -14.36 -20.97
C ALA A 32 20.35 -13.90 -19.53
N ALA A 33 19.56 -14.35 -18.54
CA ALA A 33 19.71 -13.92 -17.13
C ALA A 33 21.10 -14.27 -16.53
N GLY A 34 21.74 -15.34 -17.04
CA GLY A 34 23.04 -15.82 -16.58
C GLY A 34 24.25 -15.00 -17.05
N ARG A 35 24.07 -13.90 -17.78
CA ARG A 35 25.18 -13.02 -18.20
C ARG A 35 25.24 -11.75 -17.35
N GLY A 36 26.39 -11.46 -16.76
CA GLY A 36 26.62 -10.23 -16.00
C GLY A 36 27.90 -10.25 -15.14
N PRO A 37 27.99 -9.34 -14.14
CA PRO A 37 29.10 -9.24 -13.20
C PRO A 37 29.31 -10.54 -12.39
N ARG A 38 30.57 -10.83 -12.00
CA ARG A 38 30.92 -12.12 -11.35
C ARG A 38 30.40 -12.26 -9.92
N ASP A 39 30.23 -11.15 -9.24
CA ASP A 39 29.94 -11.02 -7.80
C ASP A 39 28.45 -10.98 -7.46
N ALA A 40 27.58 -10.98 -8.48
CA ALA A 40 26.14 -10.91 -8.29
C ALA A 40 25.46 -12.29 -8.42
N VAL A 41 24.61 -12.59 -7.44
CA VAL A 41 23.79 -13.80 -7.37
C VAL A 41 22.53 -13.58 -8.18
N VAL A 42 22.32 -14.39 -9.22
CA VAL A 42 21.12 -14.27 -10.08
C VAL A 42 20.00 -15.15 -9.55
N ALA A 43 18.88 -14.54 -9.20
CA ALA A 43 17.64 -15.22 -8.85
C ALA A 43 16.59 -15.00 -9.96
N ARG A 44 16.24 -16.08 -10.66
CA ARG A 44 15.14 -16.12 -11.63
C ARG A 44 13.82 -16.30 -10.90
N LEU A 45 12.95 -15.30 -11.04
CA LEU A 45 11.61 -15.31 -10.47
C LEU A 45 10.72 -16.30 -11.22
N PRO A 46 9.69 -16.86 -10.56
CA PRO A 46 8.72 -17.75 -11.22
C PRO A 46 7.77 -17.01 -12.18
N GLY A 47 7.76 -15.67 -12.16
CA GLY A 47 6.91 -14.86 -13.04
C GLY A 47 7.57 -13.56 -13.48
N CYS A 48 6.75 -12.58 -13.86
CA CYS A 48 7.21 -11.30 -14.39
C CYS A 48 7.63 -10.32 -13.28
N LEU A 49 8.67 -9.54 -13.55
CA LEU A 49 9.08 -8.43 -12.68
C LEU A 49 7.99 -7.35 -12.56
N ALA A 50 7.12 -7.23 -13.57
CA ALA A 50 6.01 -6.29 -13.57
C ALA A 50 4.83 -6.69 -12.66
N ASP A 51 4.83 -7.91 -12.15
CA ASP A 51 3.88 -8.45 -11.16
C ASP A 51 4.54 -8.60 -9.78
N LEU A 52 5.86 -8.48 -9.70
CA LEU A 52 6.58 -8.51 -8.43
C LEU A 52 6.24 -7.26 -7.61
N HIS A 53 5.78 -7.45 -6.37
CA HIS A 53 5.51 -6.33 -5.47
C HIS A 53 6.80 -5.65 -4.97
N PRO A 54 6.84 -4.31 -4.84
CA PRO A 54 8.04 -3.57 -4.43
C PRO A 54 8.56 -3.85 -3.01
N HIS A 55 7.79 -4.56 -2.16
CA HIS A 55 8.27 -4.93 -0.83
C HIS A 55 9.44 -5.91 -0.88
N LEU A 56 9.48 -6.83 -1.87
CA LEU A 56 10.49 -7.90 -1.89
C LEU A 56 11.92 -7.35 -2.05
N PRO A 57 12.22 -6.43 -3.00
CA PRO A 57 13.53 -5.80 -3.08
C PRO A 57 13.94 -5.07 -1.79
N LEU A 58 13.02 -4.36 -1.14
CA LEU A 58 13.31 -3.65 0.11
C LEU A 58 13.56 -4.63 1.28
N GLU A 59 12.81 -5.72 1.37
CA GLU A 59 13.04 -6.77 2.37
C GLU A 59 14.41 -7.43 2.21
N LEU A 60 14.89 -7.63 0.98
CA LEU A 60 16.25 -8.12 0.74
C LEU A 60 17.30 -7.15 1.30
N LEU A 61 17.13 -5.84 1.10
CA LEU A 61 18.01 -4.83 1.70
C LEU A 61 17.90 -4.83 3.23
N VAL A 62 16.71 -5.02 3.80
CA VAL A 62 16.51 -5.19 5.24
C VAL A 62 17.31 -6.38 5.77
N LEU A 63 17.37 -7.48 5.01
CA LEU A 63 18.16 -8.68 5.32
C LEU A 63 19.68 -8.48 5.15
N GLY A 64 20.13 -7.28 4.76
CA GLY A 64 21.54 -6.93 4.61
C GLY A 64 22.13 -7.24 3.24
N VAL A 65 21.31 -7.52 2.24
CA VAL A 65 21.75 -7.50 0.84
C VAL A 65 22.23 -6.09 0.52
N GLY A 66 23.41 -5.96 -0.08
CA GLY A 66 23.99 -4.67 -0.42
C GLY A 66 23.27 -4.04 -1.61
N ARG A 67 23.10 -4.77 -2.71
CA ARG A 67 22.42 -4.22 -3.90
C ARG A 67 21.42 -5.20 -4.47
N VAL A 68 20.24 -4.70 -4.82
CA VAL A 68 19.21 -5.49 -5.50
C VAL A 68 18.98 -4.91 -6.90
N ARG A 69 19.38 -5.64 -7.93
CA ARG A 69 19.27 -5.25 -9.33
C ARG A 69 18.08 -5.92 -9.98
N LEU A 70 17.14 -5.14 -10.51
CA LEU A 70 16.00 -5.65 -11.27
C LEU A 70 16.35 -5.60 -12.76
N ARG A 71 16.47 -6.77 -13.40
CA ARG A 71 16.89 -6.92 -14.81
C ARG A 71 15.72 -6.68 -15.77
N LEU A 72 15.71 -5.51 -16.41
CA LEU A 72 14.69 -5.09 -17.36
C LEU A 72 15.11 -5.23 -18.83
N ASP A 73 16.39 -5.45 -19.10
CA ASP A 73 17.02 -5.53 -20.44
C ASP A 73 16.55 -6.69 -21.33
N GLY A 74 15.83 -7.65 -20.77
CA GLY A 74 15.20 -8.76 -21.48
C GLY A 74 13.74 -8.96 -21.11
N CYS A 75 13.09 -7.95 -20.54
CA CYS A 75 11.72 -8.03 -20.05
C CYS A 75 10.72 -7.50 -21.10
N THR A 76 9.75 -8.32 -21.49
CA THR A 76 8.65 -7.93 -22.40
C THR A 76 7.78 -6.81 -21.82
N ALA A 77 7.65 -6.76 -20.49
CA ALA A 77 6.90 -5.74 -19.75
C ALA A 77 7.82 -4.72 -19.03
N ALA A 78 8.97 -4.40 -19.60
CA ALA A 78 9.98 -3.53 -18.98
C ALA A 78 9.43 -2.19 -18.48
N ALA A 79 8.61 -1.50 -19.27
CA ALA A 79 8.03 -0.20 -18.88
C ALA A 79 7.13 -0.31 -17.63
N ARG A 80 6.29 -1.36 -17.57
CA ARG A 80 5.40 -1.61 -16.42
C ARG A 80 6.19 -2.02 -15.17
N ALA A 81 7.22 -2.84 -15.33
CA ALA A 81 8.13 -3.19 -14.25
C ALA A 81 8.91 -1.96 -13.74
N GLN A 82 9.39 -1.11 -14.65
CA GLN A 82 10.06 0.14 -14.29
C GLN A 82 9.12 1.05 -13.50
N GLN A 83 7.89 1.28 -13.98
CA GLN A 83 6.92 2.11 -13.27
C GLN A 83 6.60 1.56 -11.87
N ARG A 84 6.42 0.24 -11.74
CA ARG A 84 6.11 -0.42 -10.47
C ARG A 84 7.23 -0.27 -9.43
N HIS A 85 8.49 -0.35 -9.86
CA HIS A 85 9.65 -0.34 -8.96
C HIS A 85 10.38 1.01 -8.90
N ALA A 86 9.99 2.00 -9.70
CA ALA A 86 10.62 3.32 -9.76
C ALA A 86 10.65 4.01 -8.39
N GLY A 87 9.53 3.99 -7.65
CA GLY A 87 9.44 4.57 -6.31
C GLY A 87 10.43 3.92 -5.33
N ALA A 88 10.52 2.58 -5.35
CA ALA A 88 11.42 1.82 -4.48
C ALA A 88 12.89 2.08 -4.82
N ALA A 89 13.23 2.12 -6.11
CA ALA A 89 14.57 2.47 -6.57
C ALA A 89 14.95 3.89 -6.15
N ALA A 90 14.08 4.88 -6.43
CA ALA A 90 14.31 6.28 -6.05
C ALA A 90 14.42 6.46 -4.52
N PHE A 91 13.58 5.75 -3.75
CA PHE A 91 13.64 5.75 -2.29
C PHE A 91 15.01 5.33 -1.78
N THR A 92 15.50 4.17 -2.24
CA THR A 92 16.81 3.67 -1.79
C THR A 92 17.98 4.49 -2.31
N ALA A 93 17.86 5.10 -3.49
CA ALA A 93 18.87 6.02 -4.01
C ALA A 93 18.96 7.34 -3.22
N ALA A 94 17.87 7.75 -2.54
CA ALA A 94 17.87 8.91 -1.65
C ALA A 94 18.48 8.61 -0.28
N LEU A 95 18.55 7.33 0.13
CA LEU A 95 19.18 6.94 1.39
C LEU A 95 20.70 6.97 1.27
N PRO A 96 21.42 7.49 2.29
CA PRO A 96 22.88 7.37 2.33
C PRO A 96 23.28 5.91 2.60
N GLY A 97 24.27 5.43 1.85
CA GLY A 97 24.86 4.10 2.02
C GLY A 97 24.87 3.27 0.73
N ASP A 98 25.30 2.02 0.86
CA ASP A 98 25.45 1.09 -0.28
C ASP A 98 24.19 0.27 -0.58
N ALA A 99 23.17 0.36 0.28
CA ALA A 99 21.93 -0.43 0.22
C ALA A 99 20.96 0.11 -0.83
N THR A 100 21.06 -0.35 -2.09
CA THR A 100 20.30 0.23 -3.21
C THR A 100 19.49 -0.78 -4.01
N VAL A 101 18.33 -0.33 -4.51
CA VAL A 101 17.58 -1.01 -5.58
C VAL A 101 17.88 -0.32 -6.91
N GLU A 102 18.38 -1.08 -7.88
CA GLU A 102 18.79 -0.58 -9.19
C GLU A 102 17.94 -1.20 -10.30
N LEU A 103 17.41 -0.36 -11.20
CA LEU A 103 16.70 -0.82 -12.40
C LEU A 103 17.67 -0.93 -13.57
N VAL A 104 17.96 -2.15 -14.01
CA VAL A 104 18.94 -2.42 -15.07
C VAL A 104 18.23 -2.55 -16.41
N VAL A 105 18.16 -1.44 -17.15
CA VAL A 105 17.53 -1.38 -18.49
C VAL A 105 18.48 -1.90 -19.59
N ARG A 106 19.78 -1.82 -19.36
CA ARG A 106 20.81 -2.38 -20.23
C ARG A 106 21.82 -3.12 -19.37
N ALA A 107 21.92 -4.43 -19.58
CA ALA A 107 22.90 -5.20 -18.84
C ALA A 107 24.31 -4.92 -19.34
N PRO A 108 25.28 -4.73 -18.43
CA PRO A 108 26.68 -4.75 -18.82
C PRO A 108 27.03 -6.13 -19.39
N GLY A 109 27.85 -6.15 -20.44
CA GLY A 109 28.45 -7.37 -20.95
C GLY A 109 29.17 -8.11 -19.83
N GLY A 110 29.10 -9.45 -19.82
CA GLY A 110 29.59 -10.23 -18.69
C GLY A 110 29.79 -11.71 -19.01
N ARG A 111 30.28 -12.43 -18.02
CA ARG A 111 30.55 -13.88 -18.12
C ARG A 111 29.28 -14.67 -17.80
N SER A 112 29.27 -15.94 -18.24
CA SER A 112 28.24 -16.90 -17.85
C SER A 112 28.39 -17.27 -16.36
N ARG A 113 27.29 -17.31 -15.63
CA ARG A 113 27.21 -17.63 -14.19
C ARG A 113 25.93 -18.43 -13.90
N PRO A 114 25.90 -19.21 -12.80
CA PRO A 114 24.72 -19.97 -12.43
C PRO A 114 23.52 -19.05 -12.18
N VAL A 115 22.35 -19.51 -12.61
CA VAL A 115 21.05 -18.86 -12.36
C VAL A 115 20.29 -19.75 -11.38
N HIS A 116 19.95 -19.19 -10.21
CA HIS A 116 19.16 -19.89 -9.22
C HIS A 116 17.69 -19.55 -9.40
N GLY A 117 16.78 -20.51 -9.22
CA GLY A 117 15.36 -20.18 -9.14
C GLY A 117 15.08 -19.51 -7.80
N ALA A 118 14.29 -18.43 -7.76
CA ALA A 118 13.92 -17.77 -6.51
C ALA A 118 13.19 -18.72 -5.53
N ALA A 119 12.47 -19.71 -6.07
CA ALA A 119 11.83 -20.79 -5.31
C ALA A 119 12.78 -21.98 -5.00
N ARG A 120 14.01 -21.98 -5.52
CA ARG A 120 15.01 -23.06 -5.40
C ARG A 120 16.40 -22.47 -5.20
N MET A 121 16.55 -21.70 -4.13
CA MET A 121 17.82 -21.09 -3.77
C MET A 121 18.76 -22.11 -3.11
N PRO A 122 20.08 -21.99 -3.32
CA PRO A 122 21.04 -22.90 -2.72
C PRO A 122 20.99 -22.76 -1.20
N VAL A 123 20.97 -23.90 -0.50
CA VAL A 123 21.11 -23.92 0.97
C VAL A 123 22.53 -23.51 1.35
N SER A 124 22.65 -22.55 2.26
CA SER A 124 23.96 -22.13 2.76
C SER A 124 24.57 -23.20 3.66
N ARG A 125 25.90 -23.26 3.75
CA ARG A 125 26.58 -24.17 4.70
C ARG A 125 26.14 -23.92 6.15
N ARG A 126 25.86 -22.66 6.51
CA ARG A 126 25.31 -22.30 7.84
C ARG A 126 23.95 -22.94 8.12
N ALA A 127 23.09 -23.03 7.10
CA ALA A 127 21.81 -23.72 7.20
C ALA A 127 21.99 -25.23 7.43
N VAL A 128 22.94 -25.85 6.73
CA VAL A 128 23.27 -27.28 6.90
C VAL A 128 23.83 -27.55 8.30
N LEU A 129 24.62 -26.62 8.83
CA LEU A 129 25.23 -26.71 10.16
C LEU A 129 24.32 -26.22 11.30
N LEU A 130 23.03 -25.94 11.03
CA LEU A 130 22.05 -25.44 12.00
C LEU A 130 22.53 -24.23 12.82
N LEU A 131 23.37 -23.39 12.21
CA LEU A 131 23.86 -22.18 12.86
C LEU A 131 22.73 -21.14 12.95
N PRO A 132 22.69 -20.34 14.03
CA PRO A 132 21.63 -19.35 14.23
C PRO A 132 21.59 -18.35 13.07
N GLU A 133 20.36 -18.01 12.69
CA GLU A 133 20.08 -16.97 11.71
C GLU A 133 20.41 -15.59 12.31
N ARG A 134 20.70 -14.63 11.43
CA ARG A 134 20.82 -13.24 11.87
C ARG A 134 19.45 -12.77 12.40
N PRO A 135 19.38 -12.04 13.52
CA PRO A 135 18.14 -11.55 14.11
C PRO A 135 17.60 -10.35 13.32
N LEU A 136 17.40 -10.52 12.01
CA LEU A 136 16.81 -9.50 11.15
C LEU A 136 15.31 -9.77 11.09
N HIS A 137 14.52 -8.82 11.58
CA HIS A 137 13.08 -8.97 11.64
C HIS A 137 12.45 -8.58 10.31
N LEU A 138 11.94 -9.57 9.57
CA LEU A 138 11.07 -9.30 8.43
C LEU A 138 9.63 -9.02 8.90
N PRO A 139 8.87 -8.20 8.15
CA PRO A 139 7.44 -8.04 8.39
C PRO A 139 6.71 -9.39 8.36
N PRO A 140 5.70 -9.62 9.22
CA PRO A 140 4.92 -10.85 9.20
C PRO A 140 4.28 -11.16 7.83
N GLU A 141 4.24 -12.43 7.44
CA GLU A 141 3.74 -12.86 6.12
C GLU A 141 2.24 -12.62 5.90
N HIS A 142 1.45 -12.47 6.97
CA HIS A 142 0.00 -12.23 6.90
C HIS A 142 -0.36 -10.80 6.50
N LEU A 143 0.62 -9.87 6.54
CA LEU A 143 0.41 -8.49 6.13
C LEU A 143 0.23 -8.40 4.61
N THR A 144 -0.52 -7.37 4.18
CA THR A 144 -0.68 -7.07 2.76
C THR A 144 0.69 -6.72 2.14
N PRO A 145 0.85 -6.88 0.81
CA PRO A 145 2.05 -6.42 0.11
C PRO A 145 2.41 -4.95 0.36
N HIS A 146 1.42 -4.09 0.56
CA HIS A 146 1.64 -2.66 0.85
C HIS A 146 2.09 -2.44 2.29
N GLN A 147 1.47 -3.10 3.26
CA GLN A 147 1.91 -3.06 4.66
C GLN A 147 3.36 -3.54 4.82
N ARG A 148 3.74 -4.62 4.12
CA ARG A 148 5.13 -5.12 4.09
C ARG A 148 6.10 -4.11 3.47
N LEU A 149 5.70 -3.46 2.38
CA LEU A 149 6.48 -2.39 1.74
C LEU A 149 6.78 -1.26 2.73
N ARG A 150 5.75 -0.79 3.43
CA ARG A 150 5.88 0.27 4.44
C ARG A 150 6.77 -0.13 5.60
N ALA A 151 6.59 -1.34 6.12
CA ALA A 151 7.40 -1.86 7.21
C ALA A 151 8.88 -1.95 6.82
N ALA A 152 9.19 -2.48 5.64
CA ALA A 152 10.56 -2.56 5.14
C ALA A 152 11.17 -1.17 4.87
N ALA A 153 10.39 -0.23 4.32
CA ALA A 153 10.85 1.15 4.11
C ALA A 153 11.15 1.87 5.43
N ARG A 154 10.30 1.70 6.45
CA ARG A 154 10.51 2.27 7.79
C ARG A 154 11.74 1.69 8.49
N GLU A 155 11.95 0.39 8.35
CA GLU A 155 13.14 -0.30 8.88
C GLU A 155 14.43 0.22 8.23
N LEU A 156 14.45 0.39 6.90
CA LEU A 156 15.59 0.98 6.20
C LEU A 156 15.85 2.43 6.60
N LEU A 157 14.79 3.25 6.72
CA LEU A 157 14.93 4.64 7.16
C LEU A 157 15.46 4.72 8.61
N GLY A 158 15.07 3.79 9.48
CA GLY A 158 15.55 3.74 10.87
C GLY A 158 17.06 3.48 11.01
N ARG A 159 17.74 3.04 9.95
CA ARG A 159 19.21 2.85 9.92
C ARG A 159 19.99 4.11 9.56
N VAL A 160 19.28 5.17 9.16
CA VAL A 160 19.84 6.40 8.61
C VAL A 160 19.51 7.57 9.55
N PRO A 161 20.44 8.51 9.79
CA PRO A 161 20.12 9.72 10.54
C PRO A 161 19.08 10.56 9.79
N ASP A 162 18.06 10.97 10.52
CA ASP A 162 17.00 11.84 9.99
C ASP A 162 17.58 13.22 9.62
N SER A 163 17.43 13.62 8.36
CA SER A 163 17.91 14.90 7.85
C SER A 163 16.83 15.61 7.03
N PRO A 164 16.78 16.96 7.06
CA PRO A 164 15.80 17.73 6.30
C PRO A 164 15.93 17.53 4.79
N ASP A 165 17.16 17.32 4.29
CA ASP A 165 17.42 17.03 2.88
C ASP A 165 16.80 15.69 2.47
N LEU A 166 16.99 14.66 3.30
CA LEU A 166 16.40 13.34 3.06
C LEU A 166 14.87 13.41 3.03
N ARG A 167 14.25 14.12 3.98
CA ARG A 167 12.79 14.34 4.00
C ARG A 167 12.30 15.01 2.72
N SER A 168 13.05 16.00 2.22
CA SER A 168 12.74 16.72 0.98
C SER A 168 12.87 15.80 -0.24
N SER A 169 13.92 14.99 -0.32
CA SER A 169 14.08 13.98 -1.37
C SER A 169 12.95 12.96 -1.35
N LEU A 170 12.55 12.47 -0.17
CA LEU A 170 11.43 11.52 -0.02
C LEU A 170 10.08 12.14 -0.41
N ALA A 171 9.88 13.43 -0.17
CA ALA A 171 8.66 14.14 -0.55
C ALA A 171 8.52 14.30 -2.08
N ALA A 172 9.63 14.35 -2.82
CA ALA A 172 9.64 14.44 -4.28
C ALA A 172 9.31 13.10 -4.98
N ILE A 173 9.40 11.98 -4.26
CA ILE A 173 9.16 10.65 -4.83
C ILE A 173 7.68 10.30 -4.64
N VAL A 174 6.98 10.09 -5.75
CA VAL A 174 5.58 9.67 -5.75
C VAL A 174 5.45 8.22 -5.28
N ALA A 175 4.54 7.99 -4.34
CA ALA A 175 4.16 6.67 -3.86
C ALA A 175 2.82 6.22 -4.46
N GLU A 176 2.58 4.91 -4.43
CA GLU A 176 1.27 4.33 -4.78
C GLU A 176 0.25 4.66 -3.68
N GLY A 177 -0.97 5.02 -4.08
CA GLY A 177 -2.04 5.40 -3.17
C GLY A 177 -2.83 6.62 -3.64
N PHE A 178 -3.84 6.99 -2.86
CA PHE A 178 -4.64 8.19 -3.10
C PHE A 178 -4.55 9.15 -1.91
N ILE A 179 -4.31 10.43 -2.21
CA ILE A 179 -4.75 11.53 -1.35
C ILE A 179 -6.23 11.73 -1.65
N LEU A 180 -7.07 11.53 -0.64
CA LEU A 180 -8.52 11.70 -0.79
C LEU A 180 -8.96 13.10 -0.39
N ARG A 181 -10.07 13.54 -0.98
CA ARG A 181 -10.91 14.63 -0.48
C ARG A 181 -12.28 14.07 -0.16
N ALA A 182 -12.95 14.69 0.81
CA ALA A 182 -14.31 14.35 1.19
C ALA A 182 -15.22 15.58 1.12
N ASP A 183 -16.26 15.51 0.29
CA ASP A 183 -17.34 16.50 0.24
C ASP A 183 -18.69 15.79 0.36
N GLY A 184 -19.64 16.36 1.10
CA GLY A 184 -20.94 15.70 1.35
C GLY A 184 -20.85 14.43 2.21
N CYS A 185 -19.80 14.26 3.02
CA CYS A 185 -19.65 13.10 3.90
C CYS A 185 -20.80 13.00 4.92
N VAL A 186 -21.42 11.82 5.01
CA VAL A 186 -22.53 11.52 5.94
C VAL A 186 -22.10 10.69 7.16
N ALA A 187 -20.79 10.46 7.32
CA ALA A 187 -20.19 9.70 8.42
C ALA A 187 -20.78 8.28 8.62
N SER A 188 -21.03 7.54 7.53
CA SER A 188 -21.51 6.14 7.60
C SER A 188 -20.42 5.14 8.05
N GLY A 189 -19.15 5.50 7.87
CA GLY A 189 -17.99 4.69 8.22
C GLY A 189 -17.75 3.46 7.35
N VAL A 190 -18.51 3.28 6.26
CA VAL A 190 -18.32 2.13 5.35
C VAL A 190 -16.91 2.11 4.77
N CYS A 191 -16.43 3.27 4.33
CA CYS A 191 -15.08 3.43 3.77
C CYS A 191 -13.96 3.05 4.75
N ALA A 192 -14.13 3.31 6.05
CA ALA A 192 -13.15 2.95 7.07
C ALA A 192 -13.16 1.43 7.32
N ARG A 193 -14.34 0.82 7.44
CA ARG A 193 -14.49 -0.63 7.69
C ARG A 193 -14.09 -1.52 6.50
N SER A 194 -14.19 -0.99 5.29
CA SER A 194 -13.87 -1.74 4.06
C SER A 194 -12.43 -1.54 3.58
N CYS A 195 -11.60 -0.76 4.30
CA CYS A 195 -10.24 -0.49 3.87
C CYS A 195 -9.33 -1.67 4.29
N PRO A 196 -8.74 -2.41 3.34
CA PRO A 196 -7.89 -3.56 3.68
C PRO A 196 -6.56 -3.16 4.34
N GLU A 197 -6.16 -1.89 4.20
CA GLU A 197 -4.91 -1.35 4.73
C GLU A 197 -5.09 -0.55 6.03
N ASP A 198 -6.32 -0.48 6.56
CA ASP A 198 -6.68 0.40 7.69
C ASP A 198 -6.23 1.86 7.49
N ALA A 199 -6.27 2.35 6.25
CA ALA A 199 -5.84 3.70 5.89
C ALA A 199 -6.86 4.78 6.25
N LEU A 200 -8.10 4.40 6.56
CA LEU A 200 -9.20 5.32 6.91
C LEU A 200 -9.73 4.99 8.30
N THR A 201 -10.01 6.01 9.10
CA THR A 201 -10.67 5.84 10.40
C THR A 201 -11.77 6.88 10.55
N LEU A 202 -12.92 6.42 11.05
CA LEU A 202 -14.00 7.29 11.50
C LEU A 202 -14.05 7.24 13.02
N SER A 203 -13.65 8.33 13.67
CA SER A 203 -13.77 8.49 15.13
C SER A 203 -14.96 9.35 15.48
N HIS A 204 -15.55 9.11 16.64
CA HIS A 204 -16.62 9.94 17.19
C HIS A 204 -16.12 10.60 18.46
N THR A 205 -16.33 11.91 18.60
CA THR A 205 -16.09 12.60 19.85
C THR A 205 -17.43 12.81 20.57
N GLY A 206 -17.49 12.52 21.87
CA GLY A 206 -18.71 12.61 22.68
C GLY A 206 -19.55 11.32 22.73
N GLN A 207 -20.35 11.18 23.80
CA GLN A 207 -21.12 9.96 24.06
C GLN A 207 -22.44 9.90 23.26
N SER A 208 -23.21 11.00 23.19
CA SER A 208 -24.58 10.98 22.62
C SER A 208 -24.81 11.94 21.46
N ALA A 209 -24.05 13.04 21.40
CA ALA A 209 -24.04 14.01 20.31
C ALA A 209 -22.62 14.55 20.18
N GLY A 210 -22.11 14.59 18.96
CA GLY A 210 -20.80 15.14 18.70
C GLY A 210 -20.29 14.85 17.29
N PRO A 211 -19.19 15.52 16.89
CA PRO A 211 -18.69 15.38 15.54
C PRO A 211 -18.05 14.00 15.35
N ALA A 212 -18.39 13.40 14.21
CA ALA A 212 -17.60 12.34 13.63
C ALA A 212 -16.46 12.96 12.81
N ILE A 213 -15.24 12.44 12.99
CA ILE A 213 -14.04 12.88 12.29
C ILE A 213 -13.60 11.71 11.41
N LEU A 214 -13.67 11.91 10.10
CA LEU A 214 -13.09 10.99 9.13
C LEU A 214 -11.64 11.41 8.86
N SER A 215 -10.70 10.54 9.14
CA SER A 215 -9.27 10.75 8.89
C SER A 215 -8.72 9.70 7.94
N ILE A 216 -7.69 10.08 7.18
CA ILE A 216 -6.90 9.20 6.31
C ILE A 216 -5.42 9.27 6.68
N TRP A 217 -4.71 8.16 6.55
CA TRP A 217 -3.25 8.10 6.51
C TRP A 217 -2.83 7.80 5.06
N PRO A 218 -2.46 8.82 4.27
CA PRO A 218 -2.21 8.65 2.83
C PRO A 218 -1.15 7.59 2.54
N GLY A 219 -0.11 7.52 3.39
CA GLY A 219 0.94 6.52 3.29
C GLY A 219 0.48 5.07 3.44
N ARG A 220 -0.64 4.81 4.12
CA ARG A 220 -1.24 3.47 4.26
C ARG A 220 -2.10 3.08 3.06
N CYS A 221 -2.53 4.04 2.24
CA CYS A 221 -3.43 3.76 1.13
C CYS A 221 -2.68 3.03 0.01
N SER A 222 -3.10 1.80 -0.32
CA SER A 222 -2.56 1.05 -1.46
C SER A 222 -3.19 1.43 -2.81
N GLY A 223 -4.13 2.38 -2.84
CA GLY A 223 -4.78 2.80 -4.08
C GLY A 223 -5.85 1.85 -4.61
N CYS A 224 -6.35 0.91 -3.80
CA CYS A 224 -7.32 -0.11 -4.23
C CYS A 224 -8.70 0.44 -4.66
N GLY A 225 -9.06 1.68 -4.29
CA GLY A 225 -10.30 2.33 -4.75
C GLY A 225 -11.60 1.87 -4.08
N THR A 226 -11.59 0.80 -3.27
CA THR A 226 -12.80 0.23 -2.63
C THR A 226 -13.62 1.27 -1.83
N CYS A 227 -12.96 2.22 -1.17
CA CYS A 227 -13.64 3.28 -0.43
C CYS A 227 -14.45 4.24 -1.32
N LEU A 228 -14.02 4.46 -2.57
CA LEU A 228 -14.72 5.30 -3.55
C LEU A 228 -15.98 4.61 -4.03
N GLU A 229 -15.88 3.32 -4.36
CA GLU A 229 -16.99 2.51 -4.88
C GLU A 229 -18.11 2.30 -3.83
N LEU A 230 -17.74 2.02 -2.58
CA LEU A 230 -18.70 1.73 -1.51
C LEU A 230 -19.31 2.98 -0.87
N CYS A 231 -18.85 4.18 -1.23
CA CYS A 231 -19.39 5.41 -0.69
C CYS A 231 -20.75 5.73 -1.36
N ALA A 232 -21.85 5.26 -0.77
CA ALA A 232 -23.21 5.53 -1.29
C ALA A 232 -23.56 7.02 -1.42
N ALA A 233 -22.90 7.89 -0.63
CA ALA A 233 -23.08 9.34 -0.72
C ALA A 233 -22.25 9.98 -1.85
N GLY A 234 -21.37 9.23 -2.52
CA GLY A 234 -20.42 9.76 -3.51
C GLY A 234 -19.46 10.79 -2.92
N ALA A 235 -19.18 10.68 -1.61
CA ALA A 235 -18.54 11.76 -0.88
C ALA A 235 -17.02 11.81 -1.02
N LEU A 236 -16.39 10.75 -1.51
CA LEU A 236 -14.93 10.62 -1.61
C LEU A 236 -14.47 10.78 -3.06
N SER A 237 -13.38 11.52 -3.26
CA SER A 237 -12.73 11.66 -4.57
C SER A 237 -11.20 11.70 -4.44
N PRO A 238 -10.46 11.17 -5.42
CA PRO A 238 -9.00 11.30 -5.45
C PRO A 238 -8.59 12.74 -5.79
N ALA A 239 -7.60 13.26 -5.08
CA ALA A 239 -7.06 14.61 -5.26
C ALA A 239 -5.57 14.63 -5.62
N GLY A 240 -4.90 13.47 -5.58
CA GLY A 240 -3.49 13.32 -5.90
C GLY A 240 -2.95 11.99 -5.40
N SER A 241 -1.62 11.85 -5.46
CA SER A 241 -0.90 10.67 -4.98
C SER A 241 -0.02 11.06 -3.78
N PRO A 242 0.12 10.18 -2.77
CA PRO A 242 1.01 10.42 -1.65
C PRO A 242 2.47 10.39 -2.10
N SER A 243 3.35 10.92 -1.26
CA SER A 243 4.80 10.80 -1.40
C SER A 243 5.36 9.63 -0.59
N TRP A 244 6.62 9.28 -0.83
CA TRP A 244 7.33 8.33 0.04
C TRP A 244 7.56 8.89 1.45
N ALA A 245 7.62 10.21 1.61
CA ALA A 245 7.62 10.84 2.93
C ALA A 245 6.32 10.52 3.69
N ASP A 246 5.15 10.59 3.03
CA ASP A 246 3.86 10.20 3.64
C ASP A 246 3.83 8.71 3.97
N LEU A 247 4.35 7.87 3.07
CA LEU A 247 4.44 6.42 3.23
C LEU A 247 5.17 6.04 4.51
N VAL A 248 6.31 6.69 4.78
CA VAL A 248 7.20 6.36 5.89
C VAL A 248 6.84 7.10 7.19
N HIS A 249 6.54 8.40 7.13
CA HIS A 249 6.22 9.20 8.33
C HIS A 249 4.78 9.06 8.81
N ASP A 250 3.88 8.52 7.99
CA ASP A 250 2.50 8.17 8.35
C ASP A 250 1.67 9.38 8.88
N PRO A 251 1.65 10.54 8.19
CA PRO A 251 0.85 11.67 8.64
C PRO A 251 -0.65 11.36 8.52
N SER A 252 -1.43 11.81 9.49
CA SER A 252 -2.90 11.73 9.43
C SER A 252 -3.49 13.03 8.89
N LEU A 253 -4.42 12.94 7.93
CA LEU A 253 -5.18 14.07 7.40
C LEU A 253 -6.66 13.92 7.76
N VAL A 254 -7.28 15.00 8.22
CA VAL A 254 -8.73 15.01 8.46
C VAL A 254 -9.44 15.31 7.14
N LEU A 255 -10.24 14.35 6.66
CA LEU A 255 -11.02 14.47 5.43
C LEU A 255 -12.33 15.22 5.65
N ALA A 256 -13.04 14.91 6.74
CA ALA A 256 -14.34 15.51 7.03
C ALA A 256 -14.60 15.57 8.54
N ARG A 257 -15.28 16.65 8.95
CA ARG A 257 -15.90 16.79 10.27
C ARG A 257 -17.41 16.89 10.07
N VAL A 258 -18.14 15.92 10.59
CA VAL A 258 -19.58 15.80 10.37
C VAL A 258 -20.28 15.79 11.71
N GLN A 259 -21.19 16.73 11.94
CA GLN A 259 -21.99 16.69 13.16
C GLN A 259 -22.91 15.48 13.11
N THR A 260 -22.88 14.67 14.17
CA THR A 260 -23.73 13.48 14.27
C THR A 260 -24.66 13.56 15.47
N ARG A 261 -25.86 13.00 15.30
CA ARG A 261 -26.85 12.82 16.35
C ARG A 261 -27.19 11.35 16.48
N THR A 262 -27.65 10.95 17.65
CA THR A 262 -28.13 9.60 17.91
C THR A 262 -29.62 9.51 17.58
N CYS A 263 -30.00 8.52 16.77
CA CYS A 263 -31.39 8.28 16.40
C CYS A 263 -32.21 7.86 17.62
N ALA A 264 -33.31 8.57 17.91
CA ALA A 264 -34.19 8.28 19.05
C ALA A 264 -34.87 6.90 18.97
N ARG A 265 -34.94 6.28 17.78
CA ARG A 265 -35.57 4.97 17.58
C ARG A 265 -34.60 3.79 17.65
N CYS A 266 -33.46 3.88 16.98
CA CYS A 266 -32.53 2.75 16.84
C CYS A 266 -31.17 2.96 17.49
N GLY A 267 -30.91 4.13 18.07
CA GLY A 267 -29.61 4.45 18.68
C GLY A 267 -28.46 4.64 17.69
N ALA A 268 -28.67 4.47 16.38
CA ALA A 268 -27.62 4.67 15.39
C ALA A 268 -27.25 6.16 15.27
N ARG A 269 -25.95 6.44 15.17
CA ARG A 269 -25.46 7.79 14.85
C ARG A 269 -25.68 8.10 13.37
N PHE A 270 -26.11 9.31 13.06
CA PHE A 270 -26.32 9.77 11.69
C PHE A 270 -26.03 11.27 11.56
N ALA A 271 -25.66 11.68 10.34
CA ALA A 271 -25.57 13.09 9.98
C ALA A 271 -26.98 13.64 9.68
N PRO A 272 -27.44 14.71 10.36
CA PRO A 272 -28.70 15.35 10.03
C PRO A 272 -28.61 15.99 8.64
N SER A 273 -29.71 15.94 7.87
CA SER A 273 -29.75 16.57 6.54
C SER A 273 -29.62 18.08 6.66
N ARG A 274 -28.70 18.69 5.90
CA ARG A 274 -28.58 20.16 5.75
C ARG A 274 -29.73 20.79 4.95
N VAL A 275 -30.59 19.99 4.34
CA VAL A 275 -31.62 20.47 3.40
C VAL A 275 -32.82 20.98 4.21
N GLY A 276 -33.06 22.30 4.15
CA GLY A 276 -34.12 23.04 4.85
C GLY A 276 -35.57 22.73 4.45
N THR A 277 -35.85 21.49 4.03
CA THR A 277 -37.21 20.97 3.78
C THR A 277 -37.60 19.89 4.78
N ALA A 278 -36.92 19.84 5.94
CA ALA A 278 -37.23 18.91 7.00
C ALA A 278 -38.54 19.33 7.70
N ALA A 279 -39.57 18.49 7.58
CA ALA A 279 -40.75 18.57 8.42
C ALA A 279 -40.36 18.58 9.91
N PRO A 280 -41.11 19.26 10.80
CA PRO A 280 -40.83 19.28 12.23
C PRO A 280 -40.70 17.84 12.78
N GLY A 281 -39.58 17.55 13.46
CA GLY A 281 -39.24 16.19 13.98
C GLY A 281 -38.36 15.32 13.06
N ALA A 282 -38.01 15.77 11.85
CA ALA A 282 -37.16 15.02 10.92
C ALA A 282 -35.69 14.84 11.37
N GLU A 283 -35.25 15.59 12.38
CA GLU A 283 -33.87 15.57 12.90
C GLU A 283 -33.64 14.56 14.04
N GLU A 284 -34.70 13.88 14.50
CA GLU A 284 -34.63 12.90 15.61
C GLU A 284 -34.37 11.46 15.12
N PHE A 285 -34.68 11.17 13.85
CA PHE A 285 -34.59 9.83 13.28
C PHE A 285 -33.59 9.77 12.15
N CYS A 286 -32.79 8.70 12.11
CA CYS A 286 -31.91 8.45 10.97
C CYS A 286 -32.72 8.24 9.68
N PRO A 287 -32.11 8.42 8.49
CA PRO A 287 -32.81 8.31 7.20
C PRO A 287 -33.59 7.00 7.03
N VAL A 288 -33.04 5.87 7.51
CA VAL A 288 -33.69 4.56 7.45
C VAL A 288 -34.91 4.50 8.37
N CYS A 289 -34.78 4.97 9.61
CA CYS A 289 -35.91 5.00 10.55
C CYS A 289 -37.01 5.94 10.10
N ARG A 290 -36.65 7.10 9.53
CA ARG A 290 -37.58 8.06 8.94
C ARG A 290 -38.31 7.43 7.76
N PHE A 291 -37.59 6.81 6.83
CA PHE A 291 -38.19 6.12 5.68
C PHE A 291 -39.18 5.05 6.15
N ARG A 292 -38.77 4.14 7.03
CA ARG A 292 -39.66 3.08 7.57
C ARG A 292 -40.89 3.61 8.31
N ARG A 293 -40.84 4.82 8.90
CA ARG A 293 -42.02 5.46 9.51
C ARG A 293 -42.96 6.05 8.46
N ALA A 294 -42.41 6.63 7.40
CA ALA A 294 -43.19 7.21 6.30
C ALA A 294 -43.79 6.13 5.38
N THR A 295 -43.14 4.97 5.25
CA THR A 295 -43.57 3.82 4.45
C THR A 295 -43.58 2.54 5.28
N PRO A 296 -44.56 2.37 6.20
CA PRO A 296 -44.61 1.20 7.10
C PRO A 296 -44.59 -0.15 6.37
N PHE A 297 -45.17 -0.21 5.17
CA PHE A 297 -45.27 -1.40 4.34
C PHE A 297 -44.16 -1.54 3.29
N GLY A 298 -43.15 -0.66 3.28
CA GLY A 298 -42.02 -0.71 2.34
C GLY A 298 -42.32 -0.28 0.90
N SER A 299 -43.57 -0.03 0.55
CA SER A 299 -43.99 0.44 -0.78
C SER A 299 -43.97 1.97 -0.83
N ALA A 300 -43.05 2.56 -1.60
CA ALA A 300 -43.13 3.96 -1.97
C ALA A 300 -43.84 4.08 -3.33
N PRO A 301 -44.82 4.99 -3.50
CA PRO A 301 -45.35 5.26 -4.83
C PRO A 301 -44.21 5.75 -5.75
N PRO A 302 -44.16 5.33 -7.03
CA PRO A 302 -43.13 5.77 -7.95
C PRO A 302 -43.12 7.30 -8.03
N PRO A 303 -41.94 7.93 -8.25
CA PRO A 303 -41.87 9.38 -8.35
C PRO A 303 -42.84 9.85 -9.44
N ARG A 304 -43.72 10.80 -9.09
CA ARG A 304 -44.67 11.38 -10.05
C ARG A 304 -43.85 11.89 -11.24
N ARG A 305 -44.12 11.35 -12.45
CA ARG A 305 -43.50 11.85 -13.69
C ARG A 305 -43.76 13.35 -13.74
N ARG A 306 -42.70 14.16 -13.88
CA ARG A 306 -42.86 15.59 -14.16
C ARG A 306 -43.69 15.72 -15.44
N PRO A 307 -44.69 16.61 -15.50
CA PRO A 307 -45.37 16.89 -16.75
C PRO A 307 -44.31 17.33 -17.77
N ARG A 308 -44.35 16.74 -18.96
CA ARG A 308 -43.54 17.20 -20.10
C ARG A 308 -44.07 18.59 -20.46
N GLY A 309 -43.31 19.61 -20.09
CA GLY A 309 -43.39 20.94 -20.71
C GLY A 309 -42.51 20.98 -21.93
#